data_AF-A0A7S1D5A2-F1
#
_entry.id   AF-A0A7S1D5A2-F1
#
_cell.length_a   1.000
_cell.length_b   1.000
_cell.length_c   1.000
_cell.angle_alpha   90.00
_cell.angle_beta   90.00
_cell.angle_gamma   90.00
#
_symmetry.space_group_name_H-M   'P 1'
#
loop_
_entity.id
_entity.type
_entity.pdbx_description
1 polymer ?
#
loop_
_entity_poly.entity_id
_entity_poly.type
_entity_poly.pdbx_seq_one_letter_code
_entity_poly.pdbx_strand_id
1 'polypeptide(L)'
;MNMGAVDSATAELLYRQFVVGGFTSQSSDAPRYEAARTTFGGILGLAPDKMEEVGSSIGNTIYDNYISKTMASKGILDQQDMMFLANMQSKLGLTAEQGEEMLMEAQKKVLSEEVSFLMESPDAESIKAFREKCNTLGIDLEKDLAVTKARLIKMFEIEVTKGLEAAKVTLESGEDVTEIQESLGLEAEQTEKIFEDLVLRLGAGMFQRIIMAIRTNDPRDAVVPLKRLVRYAKFVDGDLGLEVKPEEAKEIFDIYSKIDFGKDDEETIASNKELLKVALSMS
;
A
#
# COMPACT_ATOMS: atom_id res chain seq x y z
N MET A 1 -21.95 49.67 2.97
CA MET A 1 -21.95 50.12 4.37
C MET A 1 -21.69 48.90 5.23
N ASN A 2 -20.55 48.88 5.93
CA ASN A 2 -20.15 47.78 6.80
C ASN A 2 -20.89 47.97 8.13
N MET A 3 -21.98 47.24 8.35
CA MET A 3 -22.85 47.33 9.54
C MET A 3 -22.63 46.15 10.52
N GLY A 4 -21.39 45.66 10.66
CA GLY A 4 -21.05 44.72 11.73
C GLY A 4 -20.76 45.46 13.03
N ALA A 5 -21.57 45.24 14.08
CA ALA A 5 -21.28 45.72 15.44
C ALA A 5 -20.10 44.97 16.12
N VAL A 6 -19.56 43.98 15.43
CA VAL A 6 -18.54 43.03 15.86
C VAL A 6 -17.56 42.88 14.70
N ASP A 7 -16.25 42.79 14.98
CA ASP A 7 -15.26 42.59 13.92
C ASP A 7 -15.43 41.23 13.24
N SER A 8 -14.95 41.11 12.00
CA SER A 8 -15.19 39.93 11.15
C SER A 8 -14.70 38.62 11.77
N ALA A 9 -13.60 38.64 12.53
CA ALA A 9 -13.06 37.42 13.13
C ALA A 9 -13.91 36.98 14.33
N THR A 10 -14.37 37.93 15.15
CA THR A 10 -15.27 37.64 16.26
C THR A 10 -16.65 37.19 15.76
N ALA A 11 -17.16 37.77 14.67
CA ALA A 11 -18.41 37.34 14.03
C ALA A 11 -18.32 35.89 13.52
N GLU A 12 -17.21 35.52 12.87
CA GLU A 12 -16.96 34.15 12.43
C GLU A 12 -16.90 33.16 13.60
N LEU A 13 -16.22 33.53 14.69
CA LEU A 13 -16.04 32.67 15.85
C LEU A 13 -17.36 32.43 16.60
N LEU A 14 -18.20 33.47 16.74
CA LEU A 14 -19.54 33.37 17.29
C LEU A 14 -20.44 32.48 16.42
N TYR A 15 -20.37 32.64 15.10
CA TYR A 15 -21.12 31.80 14.17
C TYR A 15 -20.67 30.33 14.24
N ARG A 16 -19.35 30.07 14.28
CA ARG A 16 -18.79 28.74 14.44
C ARG A 16 -19.26 28.08 15.74
N GLN A 17 -19.22 28.80 16.86
CA GLN A 17 -19.73 28.30 18.15
C GLN A 17 -21.23 27.99 18.10
N PHE A 18 -22.02 28.82 17.42
CA PHE A 18 -23.46 28.58 17.24
C PHE A 18 -23.73 27.31 16.44
N VAL A 19 -23.03 27.10 15.33
CA VAL A 19 -23.17 25.89 14.49
C VAL A 19 -22.74 24.64 15.26
N VAL A 20 -21.61 24.69 15.99
CA VAL A 20 -21.15 23.58 16.84
C VAL A 20 -22.13 23.31 18.00
N GLY A 21 -22.70 24.36 18.60
CA GLY A 21 -23.72 24.25 19.65
C GLY A 21 -24.98 23.55 19.16
N GLY A 22 -25.47 23.90 17.96
CA GLY A 22 -26.58 23.21 17.31
C GLY A 22 -26.28 21.73 17.04
N PHE A 23 -25.08 21.42 16.55
CA PHE A 23 -24.64 20.07 16.26
C PHE A 23 -24.53 19.18 17.51
N THR A 24 -23.97 19.72 18.59
CA THR A 24 -23.73 19.00 19.86
C THR A 24 -24.98 18.91 20.74
N SER A 25 -26.01 19.72 20.46
CA SER A 25 -27.28 19.63 21.18
C SER A 25 -28.00 18.31 20.84
N GLN A 26 -28.11 17.41 21.82
CA GLN A 26 -28.95 16.21 21.73
C GLN A 26 -30.41 16.48 22.19
N SER A 27 -30.76 17.73 22.48
CA SER A 27 -32.08 18.13 22.98
C SER A 27 -33.06 18.41 21.84
N SER A 28 -34.33 18.64 22.20
CA SER A 28 -35.39 19.13 21.31
C SER A 28 -35.08 20.47 20.62
N ASP A 29 -33.95 21.12 20.95
CA ASP A 29 -33.55 22.42 20.41
C ASP A 29 -32.72 22.33 19.11
N ALA A 30 -32.22 21.14 18.72
CA ALA A 30 -31.42 20.99 17.51
C ALA A 30 -32.12 21.54 16.23
N PRO A 31 -33.42 21.29 15.98
CA PRO A 31 -34.13 21.87 14.84
C PRO A 31 -34.23 23.41 14.90
N ARG A 32 -34.25 23.96 16.12
CA ARG A 32 -34.29 25.40 16.34
C ARG A 32 -32.95 26.06 16.01
N TYR A 33 -31.84 25.42 16.32
CA TYR A 33 -30.51 25.88 15.90
C TYR A 33 -30.36 25.85 14.37
N GLU A 34 -30.80 24.77 13.72
CA GLU A 34 -30.79 24.65 12.25
C GLU A 34 -31.63 25.75 11.59
N ALA A 35 -32.87 25.94 12.04
CA ALA A 35 -33.76 26.97 11.48
C ALA A 35 -33.26 28.41 11.70
N ALA A 36 -32.50 28.65 12.77
CA ALA A 36 -31.97 29.98 13.10
C ALA A 36 -30.60 30.26 12.46
N ARG A 37 -29.97 29.29 11.80
CA ARG A 37 -28.58 29.40 11.31
C ARG A 37 -28.36 30.54 10.33
N THR A 38 -29.20 30.66 9.30
CA THR A 38 -29.13 31.75 8.32
C THR A 38 -29.41 33.11 8.96
N THR A 39 -30.41 33.16 9.84
CA THR A 39 -30.80 34.38 10.55
C THR A 39 -29.68 34.86 11.48
N PHE A 40 -29.04 33.96 12.22
CA PHE A 40 -27.97 34.29 13.16
C PHE A 40 -26.73 34.80 12.43
N GLY A 41 -26.31 34.15 11.35
CA GLY A 41 -25.17 34.66 10.57
C GLY A 41 -25.48 35.99 9.87
N GLY A 42 -26.73 36.20 9.43
CA GLY A 42 -27.19 37.50 8.94
C GLY A 42 -27.14 38.61 10.00
N ILE A 43 -27.49 38.30 11.26
CA ILE A 43 -27.37 39.24 12.40
C ILE A 43 -25.91 39.61 12.66
N LEU A 44 -24.99 38.64 12.51
CA LEU A 44 -23.55 38.85 12.66
C LEU A 44 -22.92 39.59 11.47
N GLY A 45 -23.68 39.84 10.39
CA GLY A 45 -23.20 40.51 9.18
C GLY A 45 -22.33 39.62 8.29
N LEU A 46 -22.41 38.29 8.43
CA LEU A 46 -21.69 37.34 7.59
C LEU A 46 -22.38 37.19 6.24
N ALA A 47 -21.60 37.20 5.17
CA ALA A 47 -22.07 36.85 3.84
C ALA A 47 -22.43 35.34 3.75
N PRO A 48 -23.38 34.94 2.89
CA PRO A 48 -23.72 33.54 2.65
C PRO A 48 -22.52 32.63 2.40
N ASP A 49 -21.63 33.07 1.51
CA ASP A 49 -20.42 32.35 1.12
C ASP A 49 -19.51 32.09 2.34
N LYS A 50 -19.47 33.03 3.29
CA LYS A 50 -18.64 32.92 4.49
C LYS A 50 -19.28 32.03 5.56
N MET A 51 -20.60 32.01 5.63
CA MET A 51 -21.35 31.05 6.46
C MET A 51 -21.18 29.61 5.95
N GLU A 52 -21.17 29.43 4.63
CA GLU A 52 -20.90 28.15 3.98
C GLU A 52 -19.46 27.68 4.28
N GLU A 53 -18.47 28.55 4.11
CA GLU A 53 -17.06 28.25 4.43
C GLU A 53 -16.86 27.79 5.89
N VAL A 54 -17.51 28.45 6.86
CA VAL A 54 -17.47 28.02 8.26
C VAL A 54 -18.12 26.64 8.43
N GLY A 55 -19.26 26.40 7.76
CA GLY A 55 -19.94 25.11 7.75
C GLY A 55 -19.03 23.99 7.22
N SER A 56 -18.41 24.20 6.06
CA SER A 56 -17.48 23.27 5.44
C SER A 56 -16.24 23.03 6.29
N SER A 57 -15.66 24.08 6.89
CA SER A 57 -14.51 23.93 7.79
C SER A 57 -14.83 23.10 9.05
N ILE A 58 -16.02 23.29 9.63
CA ILE A 58 -16.49 22.44 10.74
C ILE A 58 -16.68 21.01 10.24
N GLY A 59 -17.32 20.83 9.08
CA GLY A 59 -17.50 19.54 8.40
C GLY A 59 -16.19 18.79 8.23
N ASN A 60 -15.20 19.40 7.58
CA ASN A 60 -13.86 18.84 7.38
C ASN A 60 -13.27 18.37 8.71
N THR A 61 -13.32 19.21 9.74
CA THR A 61 -12.75 18.87 11.05
C THR A 61 -13.43 17.66 11.68
N ILE A 62 -14.76 17.58 11.59
CA ILE A 62 -15.51 16.47 12.19
C ILE A 62 -15.30 15.18 11.38
N TYR A 63 -15.37 15.26 10.05
CA TYR A 63 -15.11 14.14 9.14
C TYR A 63 -13.71 13.59 9.36
N ASP A 64 -12.69 14.44 9.31
CA ASP A 64 -11.29 14.09 9.51
C ASP A 64 -11.09 13.38 10.86
N ASN A 65 -11.61 13.95 11.96
CA ASN A 65 -11.50 13.34 13.28
C ASN A 65 -12.25 12.01 13.39
N TYR A 66 -13.44 11.90 12.81
CA TYR A 66 -14.24 10.68 12.88
C TYR A 66 -13.60 9.57 12.06
N ILE A 67 -13.31 9.85 10.78
CA ILE A 67 -12.73 8.90 9.83
C ILE A 67 -11.35 8.45 10.32
N SER A 68 -10.51 9.38 10.78
CA SER A 68 -9.20 9.02 11.35
C SER A 68 -9.32 8.05 12.52
N LYS A 69 -10.23 8.30 13.47
CA LYS A 69 -10.44 7.41 14.62
C LYS A 69 -11.02 6.06 14.23
N THR A 70 -12.00 6.06 13.34
CA THR A 70 -12.68 4.83 12.91
C THR A 70 -11.76 3.97 12.05
N MET A 71 -11.04 4.56 11.11
CA MET A 71 -10.06 3.83 10.30
C MET A 71 -8.88 3.33 11.12
N ALA A 72 -8.39 4.10 12.09
CA ALA A 72 -7.34 3.62 13.00
C ALA A 72 -7.78 2.46 13.90
N SER A 73 -9.08 2.35 14.22
CA SER A 73 -9.60 1.32 15.13
C SER A 73 -10.18 0.10 14.42
N LYS A 74 -10.91 0.28 13.32
CA LYS A 74 -11.59 -0.79 12.56
C LYS A 74 -10.91 -1.11 11.22
N GLY A 75 -10.06 -0.23 10.71
CA GLY A 75 -9.49 -0.33 9.35
C GLY A 75 -10.43 0.12 8.24
N ILE A 76 -11.74 -0.12 8.36
CA ILE A 76 -12.76 0.21 7.34
C ILE A 76 -13.94 0.99 7.94
N LEU A 77 -14.69 1.68 7.08
CA LEU A 77 -15.95 2.33 7.43
C LEU A 77 -17.11 1.36 7.13
N ASP A 78 -17.93 1.08 8.14
CA ASP A 78 -19.12 0.22 7.98
C ASP A 78 -20.39 1.03 7.67
N GLN A 79 -21.52 0.33 7.53
CA GLN A 79 -22.81 0.99 7.25
C GLN A 79 -23.23 1.98 8.35
N GLN A 80 -22.92 1.71 9.62
CA GLN A 80 -23.25 2.62 10.72
C GLN A 80 -22.39 3.88 10.65
N ASP A 81 -21.12 3.74 10.30
CA ASP A 81 -20.20 4.86 10.06
C ASP A 81 -20.71 5.75 8.92
N MET A 82 -21.14 5.15 7.81
CA MET A 82 -21.70 5.90 6.67
C MET A 82 -23.03 6.58 7.02
N MET A 83 -23.91 5.95 7.79
CA MET A 83 -25.13 6.58 8.30
C MET A 83 -24.83 7.75 9.24
N PHE A 84 -23.78 7.63 10.06
CA PHE A 84 -23.34 8.72 10.92
C PHE A 84 -22.84 9.91 10.09
N LEU A 85 -21.97 9.67 9.10
CA LEU A 85 -21.50 10.70 8.17
C LEU A 85 -22.66 11.39 7.43
N ALA A 86 -23.64 10.63 6.91
CA ALA A 86 -24.81 11.19 6.23
C ALA A 86 -25.68 12.06 7.16
N ASN A 87 -25.85 11.65 8.43
CA ASN A 87 -26.54 12.47 9.43
C ASN A 87 -25.77 13.77 9.73
N MET A 88 -24.44 13.72 9.78
CA MET A 88 -23.61 14.92 9.96
C MET A 88 -23.71 15.86 8.77
N GLN A 89 -23.67 15.32 7.55
CA GLN A 89 -23.85 16.06 6.31
C GLN A 89 -25.18 16.86 6.35
N SER A 90 -26.28 16.20 6.72
CA SER A 90 -27.60 16.82 6.86
C SER A 90 -27.60 17.95 7.89
N LYS A 91 -27.07 17.70 9.10
CA LYS A 91 -27.02 18.70 10.19
C LYS A 91 -26.15 19.92 9.86
N LEU A 92 -25.07 19.70 9.11
CA LEU A 92 -24.15 20.76 8.70
C LEU A 92 -24.63 21.48 7.44
N GLY A 93 -25.72 21.03 6.82
CA GLY A 93 -26.27 21.63 5.60
C GLY A 93 -25.34 21.46 4.39
N LEU A 94 -24.55 20.39 4.37
CA LEU A 94 -23.60 20.09 3.30
C LEU A 94 -24.30 19.40 2.14
N THR A 95 -23.86 19.69 0.91
CA THR A 95 -24.32 18.96 -0.26
C THR A 95 -23.76 17.53 -0.27
N ALA A 96 -24.36 16.64 -1.08
CA ALA A 96 -23.85 15.28 -1.25
C ALA A 96 -22.40 15.28 -1.77
N GLU A 97 -22.11 16.15 -2.73
CA GLU A 97 -20.79 16.34 -3.31
C GLU A 97 -19.77 16.78 -2.25
N GLN A 98 -20.12 17.77 -1.41
CA GLN A 98 -19.26 18.21 -0.30
C GLN A 98 -19.00 17.07 0.71
N GLY A 99 -20.03 16.29 1.04
CA GLY A 99 -19.87 15.16 1.95
C GLY A 99 -18.96 14.05 1.40
N GLU A 100 -19.05 13.77 0.10
CA GLU A 100 -18.21 12.80 -0.59
C GLU A 100 -16.76 13.28 -0.70
N GLU A 101 -16.55 14.55 -1.05
CA GLU A 101 -15.22 15.18 -1.10
C GLU A 101 -14.53 15.10 0.27
N MET A 102 -15.24 15.49 1.35
CA MET A 102 -14.70 15.42 2.71
C MET A 102 -14.37 14.00 3.17
N LEU A 103 -15.22 13.03 2.81
CA LEU A 103 -14.97 11.61 3.09
C LEU A 103 -13.69 11.15 2.41
N MET A 104 -13.58 11.45 1.11
CA MET A 104 -12.45 11.04 0.29
C MET A 104 -11.14 11.71 0.76
N GLU A 105 -11.16 13.01 1.05
CA GLU A 105 -9.99 13.74 1.59
C GLU A 105 -9.50 13.15 2.92
N ALA A 106 -10.42 12.87 3.85
CA ALA A 106 -10.08 12.29 5.13
C ALA A 106 -9.51 10.86 5.00
N GLN A 107 -10.10 10.03 4.12
CA GLN A 107 -9.55 8.70 3.82
C GLN A 107 -8.15 8.77 3.22
N LYS A 108 -7.94 9.66 2.24
CA LYS A 108 -6.61 9.87 1.62
C LYS A 108 -5.58 10.29 2.65
N LYS A 109 -5.94 11.19 3.57
CA LYS A 109 -5.03 11.63 4.65
C LYS A 109 -4.62 10.48 5.56
N VAL A 110 -5.57 9.67 6.02
CA VAL A 110 -5.28 8.50 6.87
C VAL A 110 -4.37 7.50 6.15
N LEU A 111 -4.70 7.17 4.90
CA LEU A 111 -3.92 6.22 4.11
C LEU A 111 -2.52 6.75 3.75
N SER A 112 -2.37 8.07 3.60
CA SER A 112 -1.07 8.72 3.37
C SER A 112 -0.16 8.61 4.59
N GLU A 113 -0.72 8.69 5.80
CA GLU A 113 0.01 8.46 7.05
C GLU A 113 0.36 6.97 7.20
N GLU A 114 -0.60 6.08 6.92
CA GLU A 114 -0.44 4.62 7.00
C GLU A 114 0.65 4.12 6.04
N VAL A 115 0.66 4.57 4.79
CA VAL A 115 1.72 4.20 3.83
C VAL A 115 3.08 4.74 4.24
N SER A 116 3.13 5.92 4.86
CA SER A 116 4.39 6.50 5.33
C SER A 116 4.99 5.63 6.45
N PHE A 117 4.18 5.21 7.40
CA PHE A 117 4.59 4.30 8.47
C PHE A 117 4.97 2.91 7.95
N LEU A 118 4.14 2.34 7.06
CA LEU A 118 4.42 1.06 6.40
C LEU A 118 5.80 1.05 5.73
N MET A 119 6.16 2.15 5.06
CA MET A 119 7.43 2.24 4.34
C MET A 119 8.67 2.44 5.24
N GLU A 120 8.50 2.72 6.54
CA GLU A 120 9.60 2.71 7.52
C GLU A 120 10.10 1.30 7.81
N SER A 121 9.19 0.32 7.87
CA SER A 121 9.51 -1.10 8.08
C SER A 121 8.59 -1.98 7.21
N PRO A 122 8.81 -2.01 5.89
CA PRO A 122 7.89 -2.65 4.96
C PRO A 122 8.00 -4.17 5.01
N ASP A 123 6.83 -4.83 5.02
CA ASP A 123 6.70 -6.28 4.91
C ASP A 123 5.59 -6.66 3.92
N ALA A 124 5.70 -7.84 3.33
CA ALA A 124 4.81 -8.27 2.24
C ALA A 124 3.34 -8.40 2.66
N GLU A 125 3.05 -8.82 3.90
CA GLU A 125 1.67 -9.01 4.36
C GLU A 125 0.98 -7.67 4.58
N SER A 126 1.67 -6.73 5.21
CA SER A 126 1.17 -5.37 5.43
C SER A 126 1.02 -4.59 4.12
N ILE A 127 1.96 -4.74 3.17
CA ILE A 127 1.83 -4.12 1.84
C ILE A 127 0.60 -4.67 1.11
N LYS A 128 0.43 -6.00 1.08
CA LYS A 128 -0.73 -6.62 0.44
C LYS A 128 -2.04 -6.13 1.06
N ALA A 129 -2.15 -6.14 2.38
CA ALA A 129 -3.34 -5.67 3.09
C ALA A 129 -3.63 -4.19 2.80
N PHE A 130 -2.59 -3.34 2.77
CA PHE A 130 -2.73 -1.92 2.45
C PHE A 130 -3.20 -1.69 1.00
N ARG A 131 -2.65 -2.44 0.05
CA ARG A 131 -3.04 -2.38 -1.37
C ARG A 131 -4.48 -2.83 -1.60
N GLU A 132 -4.89 -3.95 -1.02
CA GLU A 132 -6.27 -4.44 -1.08
C GLU A 132 -7.27 -3.44 -0.47
N LYS A 133 -6.87 -2.80 0.63
CA LYS A 133 -7.64 -1.73 1.26
C LYS A 133 -7.81 -0.52 0.33
N CYS A 134 -6.74 -0.06 -0.32
CA CYS A 134 -6.80 1.05 -1.27
C CYS A 134 -7.68 0.70 -2.49
N ASN A 135 -7.53 -0.50 -3.04
CA ASN A 135 -8.37 -0.99 -4.14
C ASN A 135 -9.86 -1.03 -3.79
N THR A 136 -10.19 -1.49 -2.58
CA THR A 136 -11.57 -1.55 -2.09
C THR A 136 -12.20 -0.15 -1.98
N LEU A 137 -11.37 0.84 -1.63
CA LEU A 137 -11.79 2.24 -1.51
C LEU A 137 -11.71 3.00 -2.85
N GLY A 138 -11.22 2.38 -3.93
CA GLY A 138 -11.02 3.03 -5.22
C GLY A 138 -9.95 4.13 -5.20
N ILE A 139 -8.95 4.01 -4.33
CA ILE A 139 -7.89 5.00 -4.13
C ILE A 139 -6.63 4.58 -4.91
N ASP A 140 -6.18 5.46 -5.79
CA ASP A 140 -4.97 5.29 -6.60
C ASP A 140 -3.72 5.69 -5.80
N LEU A 141 -2.80 4.75 -5.60
CA LEU A 141 -1.61 4.97 -4.77
C LEU A 141 -0.72 6.11 -5.28
N GLU A 142 -0.58 6.26 -6.60
CA GLU A 142 0.27 7.32 -7.19
C GLU A 142 -0.47 8.66 -7.22
N LYS A 143 -1.71 8.68 -7.72
CA LYS A 143 -2.46 9.92 -7.95
C LYS A 143 -3.09 10.49 -6.69
N ASP A 144 -3.64 9.64 -5.82
CA ASP A 144 -4.40 10.08 -4.66
C ASP A 144 -3.55 10.17 -3.39
N LEU A 145 -2.59 9.26 -3.22
CA LEU A 145 -1.73 9.21 -2.03
C LEU A 145 -0.31 9.77 -2.29
N ALA A 146 -0.03 10.21 -3.50
CA ALA A 146 1.29 10.72 -3.91
C ALA A 146 2.45 9.76 -3.58
N VAL A 147 2.19 8.44 -3.62
CA VAL A 147 3.24 7.44 -3.41
C VAL A 147 4.17 7.46 -4.60
N THR A 148 5.45 7.74 -4.35
CA THR A 148 6.42 7.84 -5.43
C THR A 148 6.63 6.50 -6.14
N LYS A 149 6.93 6.53 -7.43
CA LYS A 149 7.26 5.32 -8.21
C LYS A 149 8.32 4.45 -7.54
N ALA A 150 9.35 5.06 -6.95
CA ALA A 150 10.38 4.32 -6.21
C ALA A 150 9.82 3.52 -5.02
N ARG A 151 8.81 4.06 -4.31
CA ARG A 151 8.13 3.34 -3.22
C ARG A 151 7.24 2.21 -3.75
N LEU A 152 6.52 2.43 -4.85
CA LEU A 152 5.71 1.40 -5.51
C LEU A 152 6.57 0.23 -6.00
N ILE A 153 7.70 0.53 -6.64
CA ILE A 153 8.69 -0.48 -7.05
C ILE A 153 9.20 -1.27 -5.84
N LYS A 154 9.52 -0.58 -4.73
CA LYS A 154 9.97 -1.25 -3.50
C LYS A 154 8.88 -2.16 -2.91
N MET A 155 7.61 -1.74 -2.95
CA MET A 155 6.48 -2.56 -2.53
C MET A 155 6.36 -3.83 -3.38
N PHE A 156 6.41 -3.67 -4.71
CA PHE A 156 6.42 -4.77 -5.67
C PHE A 156 7.55 -5.75 -5.38
N GLU A 157 8.79 -5.26 -5.27
CA GLU A 157 9.97 -6.11 -5.00
C GLU A 157 9.81 -6.93 -3.70
N ILE A 158 9.24 -6.35 -2.65
CA ILE A 158 9.05 -7.02 -1.35
C ILE A 158 8.01 -8.14 -1.44
N GLU A 159 6.83 -7.87 -2.02
CA GLU A 159 5.79 -8.88 -2.19
C GLU A 159 6.26 -10.03 -3.10
N VAL A 160 6.87 -9.70 -4.25
CA VAL A 160 7.38 -10.69 -5.20
C VAL A 160 8.50 -11.52 -4.58
N THR A 161 9.45 -10.89 -3.86
CA THR A 161 10.52 -11.63 -3.17
C THR A 161 9.92 -12.65 -2.20
N LYS A 162 8.93 -12.25 -1.39
CA LYS A 162 8.27 -13.15 -0.45
C LYS A 162 7.55 -14.30 -1.17
N GLY A 163 6.87 -14.01 -2.28
CA GLY A 163 6.21 -15.00 -3.13
C GLY A 163 7.20 -16.01 -3.74
N LEU A 164 8.33 -15.52 -4.24
CA LEU A 164 9.42 -16.33 -4.80
C LEU A 164 10.06 -17.25 -3.74
N GLU A 165 10.32 -16.72 -2.54
CA GLU A 165 10.84 -17.50 -1.41
C GLU A 165 9.88 -18.59 -0.95
N ALA A 166 8.58 -18.28 -0.92
CA ALA A 166 7.52 -19.20 -0.50
C ALA A 166 7.10 -20.22 -1.58
N ALA A 167 7.72 -20.18 -2.77
CA ALA A 167 7.33 -21.01 -3.92
C ALA A 167 5.93 -20.75 -4.48
N LYS A 168 5.33 -19.59 -4.15
CA LYS A 168 4.04 -19.18 -4.70
C LYS A 168 4.20 -18.58 -6.09
N VAL A 169 5.26 -17.78 -6.29
CA VAL A 169 5.62 -17.24 -7.59
C VAL A 169 6.46 -18.26 -8.36
N THR A 170 5.91 -18.77 -9.45
CA THR A 170 6.48 -19.72 -10.41
C THR A 170 6.25 -19.21 -11.84
N LEU A 171 6.80 -19.90 -12.85
CA LEU A 171 6.54 -19.59 -14.27
C LEU A 171 5.04 -19.74 -14.64
N GLU A 172 4.29 -20.52 -13.88
CA GLU A 172 2.87 -20.78 -14.13
C GLU A 172 1.94 -19.83 -13.36
N SER A 173 2.45 -19.17 -12.30
CA SER A 173 1.69 -18.24 -11.47
C SER A 173 1.88 -16.78 -11.92
N GLY A 174 2.03 -16.54 -13.22
CA GLY A 174 2.18 -15.19 -13.77
C GLY A 174 1.05 -14.24 -13.34
N GLU A 175 -0.15 -14.80 -13.12
CA GLU A 175 -1.33 -14.08 -12.62
C GLU A 175 -1.09 -13.39 -11.27
N ASP A 176 -0.36 -14.01 -10.33
CA ASP A 176 -0.07 -13.43 -9.01
C ASP A 176 0.82 -12.18 -9.14
N VAL A 177 1.79 -12.20 -10.06
CA VAL A 177 2.70 -11.06 -10.29
C VAL A 177 1.96 -9.94 -11.03
N THR A 178 1.13 -10.29 -12.00
CA THR A 178 0.27 -9.33 -12.71
C THR A 178 -0.72 -8.65 -11.76
N GLU A 179 -1.32 -9.40 -10.82
CA GLU A 179 -2.22 -8.82 -9.82
C GLU A 179 -1.51 -7.75 -8.97
N ILE A 180 -0.30 -8.04 -8.49
CA ILE A 180 0.51 -7.09 -7.71
C ILE A 180 0.88 -5.88 -8.58
N GLN A 181 1.28 -6.10 -9.84
CA GLN A 181 1.62 -5.05 -10.80
C GLN A 181 0.46 -4.08 -11.05
N GLU A 182 -0.71 -4.61 -11.42
CA GLU A 182 -1.90 -3.81 -11.76
C GLU A 182 -2.37 -2.97 -10.58
N SER A 183 -2.40 -3.56 -9.40
CA SER A 183 -2.87 -2.90 -8.19
C SER A 183 -1.89 -1.87 -7.61
N LEU A 184 -0.61 -1.96 -7.95
CA LEU A 184 0.35 -0.89 -7.68
C LEU A 184 0.37 0.18 -8.77
N GLY A 185 -0.41 0.02 -9.85
CA GLY A 185 -0.44 0.95 -10.98
C GLY A 185 0.86 0.98 -11.78
N LEU A 186 1.64 -0.10 -11.74
CA LEU A 186 2.91 -0.18 -12.46
C LEU A 186 2.68 -0.60 -13.91
N GLU A 187 3.47 -0.02 -14.82
CA GLU A 187 3.45 -0.39 -16.24
C GLU A 187 4.08 -1.78 -16.45
N ALA A 188 3.46 -2.61 -17.29
CA ALA A 188 3.89 -4.00 -17.50
C ALA A 188 5.34 -4.11 -17.98
N GLU A 189 5.73 -3.33 -19.00
CA GLU A 189 7.10 -3.38 -19.55
C GLU A 189 8.17 -2.94 -18.53
N GLN A 190 7.84 -1.98 -17.66
CA GLN A 190 8.75 -1.54 -16.60
C GLN A 190 8.85 -2.61 -15.51
N THR A 191 7.73 -3.23 -15.18
CA THR A 191 7.65 -4.26 -14.15
C THR A 191 8.40 -5.54 -14.55
N GLU A 192 8.36 -5.92 -15.83
CA GLU A 192 9.13 -7.05 -16.36
C GLU A 192 10.64 -6.85 -16.15
N LYS A 193 11.16 -5.66 -16.49
CA LYS A 193 12.57 -5.31 -16.25
C LYS A 193 12.92 -5.28 -14.76
N ILE A 194 12.05 -4.71 -13.92
CA ILE A 194 12.24 -4.72 -12.46
C ILE A 194 12.27 -6.14 -11.92
N PHE A 195 11.40 -7.02 -12.42
CA PHE A 195 11.33 -8.42 -12.02
C PHE A 195 12.60 -9.18 -12.43
N GLU A 196 13.07 -8.99 -13.67
CA GLU A 196 14.32 -9.57 -14.17
C GLU A 196 15.52 -9.12 -13.30
N ASP A 197 15.67 -7.81 -13.08
CA ASP A 197 16.72 -7.24 -12.22
C ASP A 197 16.65 -7.78 -10.78
N LEU A 198 15.44 -7.98 -10.25
CA LEU A 198 15.21 -8.55 -8.93
C LEU A 198 15.67 -10.02 -8.89
N VAL A 199 15.30 -10.83 -9.88
CA VAL A 199 15.71 -12.24 -9.99
C VAL A 199 17.23 -12.35 -10.08
N LEU A 200 17.89 -11.53 -10.91
CA LEU A 200 19.35 -11.51 -11.02
C LEU A 200 20.00 -11.15 -9.68
N ARG A 201 19.49 -10.12 -8.99
CA ARG A 201 19.99 -9.69 -7.67
C ARG A 201 19.82 -10.77 -6.59
N LEU A 202 18.66 -11.41 -6.55
CA LEU A 202 18.37 -12.52 -5.64
C LEU A 202 19.24 -13.75 -5.96
N GLY A 203 19.43 -14.05 -7.24
CA GLY A 203 20.34 -15.09 -7.74
C GLY A 203 21.77 -14.89 -7.26
N ALA A 204 22.33 -13.70 -7.50
CA ALA A 204 23.65 -13.31 -7.00
C ALA A 204 23.74 -13.42 -5.47
N GLY A 205 22.71 -13.00 -4.75
CA GLY A 205 22.63 -13.14 -3.29
C GLY A 205 22.65 -14.60 -2.82
N MET A 206 21.93 -15.51 -3.49
CA MET A 206 21.97 -16.94 -3.19
C MET A 206 23.32 -17.54 -3.53
N PHE A 207 23.91 -17.17 -4.66
CA PHE A 207 25.24 -17.61 -5.05
C PHE A 207 26.30 -17.27 -3.99
N GLN A 208 26.32 -16.03 -3.48
CA GLN A 208 27.23 -15.64 -2.41
C GLN A 208 27.03 -16.47 -1.12
N ARG A 209 25.79 -16.82 -0.77
CA ARG A 209 25.50 -17.70 0.38
C ARG A 209 26.03 -19.12 0.16
N ILE A 210 25.92 -19.65 -1.06
CA ILE A 210 26.44 -20.97 -1.43
C ILE A 210 27.97 -20.99 -1.30
N ILE A 211 28.65 -19.99 -1.87
CA ILE A 211 30.11 -19.85 -1.76
C ILE A 211 30.55 -19.76 -0.29
N MET A 212 29.81 -19.01 0.54
CA MET A 212 30.10 -18.93 1.96
C MET A 212 29.97 -20.29 2.65
N ALA A 213 28.89 -21.03 2.40
CA ALA A 213 28.65 -22.36 2.98
C ALA A 213 29.73 -23.39 2.59
N ILE A 214 30.17 -23.36 1.33
CA ILE A 214 31.28 -24.17 0.83
C ILE A 214 32.58 -23.84 1.59
N ARG A 215 32.91 -22.56 1.71
CA ARG A 215 34.13 -22.11 2.40
C ARG A 215 34.15 -22.45 3.90
N THR A 216 32.98 -22.49 4.54
CA THR A 216 32.85 -22.91 5.95
C THR A 216 32.84 -24.42 6.14
N ASN A 217 32.95 -25.21 5.06
CA ASN A 217 32.96 -26.67 5.07
C ASN A 217 31.72 -27.31 5.74
N ASP A 218 30.55 -26.66 5.62
CA ASP A 218 29.24 -27.28 5.90
C ASP A 218 28.36 -27.25 4.65
N PRO A 219 28.48 -28.25 3.76
CA PRO A 219 27.73 -28.30 2.51
C PRO A 219 26.21 -28.41 2.70
N ARG A 220 25.73 -28.76 3.91
CA ARG A 220 24.29 -28.87 4.20
C ARG A 220 23.62 -27.51 4.18
N ASP A 221 24.35 -26.46 4.57
CA ASP A 221 23.85 -25.09 4.57
C ASP A 221 23.71 -24.51 3.16
N ALA A 222 24.37 -25.12 2.16
CA ALA A 222 24.25 -24.74 0.75
C ALA A 222 22.96 -25.26 0.08
N VAL A 223 22.29 -26.28 0.65
CA VAL A 223 21.17 -26.98 -0.01
C VAL A 223 19.98 -26.06 -0.28
N VAL A 224 19.56 -25.28 0.71
CA VAL A 224 18.41 -24.35 0.56
C VAL A 224 18.73 -23.21 -0.41
N PRO A 225 19.87 -22.50 -0.27
CA PRO A 225 20.31 -21.53 -1.27
C PRO A 225 20.42 -22.10 -2.68
N LEU A 226 20.92 -23.33 -2.85
CA LEU A 226 21.02 -24.00 -4.15
C LEU A 226 19.66 -24.23 -4.81
N LYS A 227 18.70 -24.77 -4.06
CA LYS A 227 17.33 -24.96 -4.57
C LYS A 227 16.69 -23.63 -4.98
N ARG A 228 16.96 -22.55 -4.24
CA ARG A 228 16.50 -21.19 -4.58
C ARG A 228 17.19 -20.63 -5.81
N LEU A 229 18.51 -20.80 -5.93
CA LEU A 229 19.28 -20.36 -7.09
C LEU A 229 18.74 -20.98 -8.38
N VAL A 230 18.51 -22.30 -8.37
CA VAL A 230 17.93 -23.02 -9.52
C VAL A 230 16.51 -22.53 -9.82
N ARG A 231 15.70 -22.21 -8.81
CA ARG A 231 14.38 -21.60 -9.05
C ARG A 231 14.50 -20.24 -9.73
N TYR A 232 15.43 -19.38 -9.30
CA TYR A 232 15.64 -18.08 -9.92
C TYR A 232 16.14 -18.21 -11.36
N ALA A 233 17.03 -19.18 -11.62
CA ALA A 233 17.51 -19.51 -12.95
C ALA A 233 16.37 -19.86 -13.94
N LYS A 234 15.26 -20.43 -13.48
CA LYS A 234 14.09 -20.74 -14.33
C LYS A 234 13.47 -19.51 -15.00
N PHE A 235 13.57 -18.34 -14.37
CA PHE A 235 12.95 -17.11 -14.90
C PHE A 235 13.79 -16.41 -15.97
N VAL A 236 15.05 -16.80 -16.12
CA VAL A 236 16.03 -16.17 -17.02
C VAL A 236 16.76 -17.22 -17.88
N ASP A 237 16.12 -18.37 -18.10
CA ASP A 237 16.67 -19.49 -18.88
C ASP A 237 18.09 -19.94 -18.47
N GLY A 238 18.41 -19.79 -17.19
CA GLY A 238 19.71 -20.10 -16.63
C GLY A 238 20.69 -18.94 -16.58
N ASP A 239 20.50 -17.86 -17.34
CA ASP A 239 21.45 -16.74 -17.36
C ASP A 239 21.24 -15.79 -16.17
N LEU A 240 21.90 -16.11 -15.05
CA LEU A 240 21.90 -15.27 -13.86
C LEU A 240 23.04 -14.22 -13.86
N GLY A 241 23.80 -14.09 -14.94
CA GLY A 241 24.93 -13.15 -15.03
C GLY A 241 26.02 -13.35 -13.97
N LEU A 242 26.19 -14.58 -13.48
CA LEU A 242 27.10 -14.89 -12.38
C LEU A 242 28.55 -15.04 -12.86
N GLU A 243 29.47 -14.41 -12.16
CA GLU A 243 30.91 -14.66 -12.34
C GLU A 243 31.35 -15.84 -11.44
N VAL A 244 31.46 -17.02 -12.03
CA VAL A 244 31.79 -18.26 -11.30
C VAL A 244 33.14 -18.80 -11.71
N LYS A 245 34.00 -19.16 -10.74
CA LYS A 245 35.27 -19.83 -11.02
C LYS A 245 35.03 -21.30 -11.38
N PRO A 246 35.79 -21.90 -12.31
CA PRO A 246 35.59 -23.29 -12.73
C PRO A 246 35.64 -24.33 -11.60
N GLU A 247 36.44 -24.08 -10.56
CA GLU A 247 36.55 -24.95 -9.39
C GLU A 247 35.30 -24.87 -8.51
N GLU A 248 34.83 -23.64 -8.22
CA GLU A 248 33.61 -23.38 -7.46
C GLU A 248 32.38 -23.92 -8.20
N ALA A 249 32.31 -23.77 -9.53
CA ALA A 249 31.23 -24.30 -10.36
C ALA A 249 31.08 -25.83 -10.23
N LYS A 250 32.19 -26.57 -10.33
CA LYS A 250 32.19 -28.03 -10.19
C LYS A 250 31.75 -28.46 -8.80
N GLU A 251 32.28 -27.82 -7.77
CA GLU A 251 31.93 -28.14 -6.38
C GLU A 251 30.45 -27.88 -6.09
N ILE A 252 29.91 -26.75 -6.55
CA ILE A 252 28.49 -26.42 -6.43
C ILE A 252 27.62 -27.46 -7.14
N PHE A 253 27.98 -27.83 -8.37
CA PHE A 253 27.24 -28.83 -9.16
C PHE A 253 27.29 -30.22 -8.53
N ASP A 254 28.43 -30.60 -7.95
CA ASP A 254 28.60 -31.87 -7.23
C ASP A 254 27.75 -31.92 -5.95
N ILE A 255 27.68 -30.80 -5.20
CA ILE A 255 26.79 -30.69 -4.04
C ILE A 255 25.34 -30.85 -4.49
N TYR A 256 24.92 -30.11 -5.53
CA TYR A 256 23.56 -30.18 -6.05
C TYR A 256 23.18 -31.59 -6.52
N SER A 257 24.10 -32.28 -7.20
CA SER A 257 23.90 -33.64 -7.70
C SER A 257 23.75 -34.69 -6.61
N LYS A 258 24.20 -34.40 -5.38
CA LYS A 258 24.08 -35.26 -4.19
C LYS A 258 22.87 -34.90 -3.32
N ILE A 259 22.12 -33.85 -3.65
CA ILE A 259 20.90 -33.50 -2.91
C ILE A 259 19.86 -34.60 -3.12
N ASP A 260 19.23 -35.01 -2.02
CA ASP A 260 18.03 -35.85 -2.09
C ASP A 260 16.82 -34.95 -2.43
N PHE A 261 16.24 -35.19 -3.61
CA PHE A 261 15.05 -34.50 -4.11
C PHE A 261 13.75 -35.25 -3.76
N GLY A 262 13.85 -36.39 -3.05
CA GLY A 262 12.69 -37.11 -2.53
C GLY A 262 11.78 -37.67 -3.64
N LYS A 263 10.66 -36.97 -3.89
CA LYS A 263 9.61 -37.39 -4.85
C LYS A 263 9.61 -36.60 -6.14
N ASP A 264 10.53 -35.65 -6.32
CA ASP A 264 10.61 -34.89 -7.57
C ASP A 264 10.93 -35.86 -8.73
N ASP A 265 10.32 -35.62 -9.88
CA ASP A 265 10.50 -36.46 -11.07
C ASP A 265 11.90 -36.30 -11.68
N GLU A 266 12.41 -37.36 -12.30
CA GLU A 266 13.76 -37.38 -12.89
C GLU A 266 13.93 -36.33 -14.00
N GLU A 267 12.86 -35.99 -14.72
CA GLU A 267 12.86 -35.01 -15.79
C GLU A 267 13.03 -33.58 -15.24
N THR A 268 12.30 -33.22 -14.20
CA THR A 268 12.47 -31.95 -13.47
C THR A 268 13.86 -31.84 -12.88
N ILE A 269 14.41 -32.91 -12.30
CA ILE A 269 15.77 -32.92 -11.76
C ILE A 269 16.80 -32.72 -12.88
N ALA A 270 16.63 -33.38 -14.03
CA ALA A 270 17.50 -33.21 -15.18
C ALA A 270 17.45 -31.77 -15.74
N SER A 271 16.25 -31.24 -15.93
CA SER A 271 16.04 -29.84 -16.36
C SER A 271 16.68 -28.84 -15.40
N ASN A 272 16.46 -29.02 -14.09
CA ASN A 272 17.08 -28.20 -13.06
C ASN A 272 18.62 -28.25 -13.07
N LYS A 273 19.21 -29.42 -13.38
CA LYS A 273 20.67 -29.57 -13.51
C LYS A 273 21.20 -28.84 -14.73
N GLU A 274 20.50 -28.87 -15.86
CA GLU A 274 20.89 -28.10 -17.04
C GLU A 274 20.82 -26.59 -16.78
N LEU A 275 19.74 -26.11 -16.15
CA LEU A 275 19.65 -24.70 -15.73
C LEU A 275 20.78 -24.29 -14.79
N LEU A 276 21.14 -25.16 -13.84
CA LEU A 276 22.27 -24.91 -12.95
C LEU A 276 23.60 -24.85 -13.70
N LYS A 277 23.82 -25.70 -14.71
CA LYS A 277 25.04 -25.63 -15.53
C LYS A 277 25.14 -24.30 -16.26
N VAL A 278 24.04 -23.86 -16.89
CA VAL A 278 23.99 -22.55 -17.58
C VAL A 278 24.30 -21.43 -16.58
N ALA A 279 23.65 -21.42 -15.41
CA ALA A 279 23.87 -20.42 -14.37
C ALA A 279 25.31 -20.39 -13.83
N LEU A 280 25.99 -21.54 -13.79
CA LEU A 280 27.37 -21.66 -13.35
C LEU A 280 28.38 -21.49 -14.50
N SER A 281 27.93 -21.15 -15.71
CA SER A 281 28.76 -21.09 -16.92
C SER A 281 29.56 -22.38 -17.17
N MET A 282 28.96 -23.53 -16.87
CA MET A 282 29.54 -24.85 -17.10
C MET A 282 29.18 -25.31 -18.53
N SER A 283 30.21 -25.44 -19.37
CA SER A 283 30.14 -26.04 -20.70
C SER A 283 29.96 -27.56 -20.65
#